data_AF-L7LLZ0-F1
#
_entry.id   AF-L7LLZ0-F1
#
_cell.length_a   1.000
_cell.length_b   1.000
_cell.length_c   1.000
_cell.angle_alpha   90.00
_cell.angle_beta   90.00
_cell.angle_gamma   90.00
#
_symmetry.space_group_name_H-M   'P 1'
#
loop_
_entity.id
_entity.type
_entity.pdbx_description
1 polymer ?
#
loop_
_entity_poly.entity_id
_entity_poly.type
_entity_poly.pdbx_seq_one_letter_code
_entity_poly.pdbx_strand_id
1 'polypeptide(L)'
;MGDGPAGMTGSCADGFATVIAACRELGLTAVDEAAVRRPHSAVDEFRMPAFVADAQRLSDLADRLARAEGAAGATATTVGEWSGRSGHAAGSAVRVVAGDVADLRSRLTQGAAVTTHAARVLEEVLARHAAVLETVSRRRLGGVDLDAVPAALNAGAVTEGELRAEVHARLDYADSAGALAADAIAAALAEVASAWTTDTGSAGELVLADLR
;
A
#
# COMPACT_ATOMS: atom_id res chain seq x y z
N MET A 1 -20.25 7.97 -26.61
CA MET A 1 -20.59 8.69 -25.36
C MET A 1 -21.02 7.62 -24.38
N GLY A 2 -20.04 7.04 -23.68
CA GLY A 2 -20.31 6.05 -22.63
C GLY A 2 -19.95 6.74 -21.32
N ASP A 3 -20.95 6.96 -20.48
CA ASP A 3 -20.77 7.41 -19.11
C ASP A 3 -19.95 6.35 -18.37
N GLY A 4 -18.69 6.67 -18.09
CA GLY A 4 -17.90 5.93 -17.13
C GLY A 4 -18.51 6.11 -15.74
N PRO A 5 -18.45 5.09 -14.86
CA PRO A 5 -18.95 5.25 -13.51
C PRO A 5 -18.15 6.37 -12.84
N ALA A 6 -18.86 7.44 -12.47
CA ALA A 6 -18.33 8.49 -11.63
C ALA A 6 -17.68 7.83 -10.42
N GLY A 7 -16.35 7.89 -10.35
CA GLY A 7 -15.61 7.43 -9.19
C GLY A 7 -16.18 8.15 -7.98
N MET A 8 -16.76 7.40 -7.03
CA MET A 8 -17.09 7.95 -5.74
C MET A 8 -15.79 8.41 -5.11
N THR A 9 -15.47 9.70 -5.24
CA THR A 9 -14.45 10.41 -4.47
C THR A 9 -14.99 10.66 -3.06
N GLY A 10 -15.49 9.60 -2.42
CA GLY A 10 -15.89 9.60 -1.02
C GLY A 10 -14.72 9.18 -0.18
N SER A 11 -14.58 9.77 1.00
CA SER A 11 -13.61 9.33 1.99
C SER A 11 -14.08 8.03 2.61
N CYS A 12 -13.16 7.15 2.97
CA CYS A 12 -13.49 5.91 3.69
C CYS A 12 -14.26 6.19 5.00
N ALA A 13 -14.06 7.38 5.59
CA ALA A 13 -14.70 7.80 6.83
C ALA A 13 -16.09 8.44 6.66
N ASP A 14 -16.66 8.51 5.45
CA ASP A 14 -17.94 9.20 5.19
C ASP A 14 -19.10 8.68 6.06
N GLY A 15 -19.20 7.35 6.21
CA GLY A 15 -20.22 6.73 7.06
C GLY A 15 -20.07 7.14 8.53
N PHE A 16 -18.83 7.18 9.03
CA PHE A 16 -18.55 7.52 10.42
C PHE A 16 -18.75 9.01 10.68
N ALA A 17 -18.28 9.87 9.76
CA ALA A 17 -18.52 11.31 9.79
C ALA A 17 -20.02 11.65 9.85
N THR A 18 -20.85 10.91 9.10
CA THR A 18 -22.32 11.08 9.13
C THR A 18 -22.90 10.75 10.51
N VAL A 19 -22.44 9.67 11.15
CA VAL A 19 -22.89 9.30 12.52
C VAL A 19 -22.46 10.36 13.53
N ILE A 20 -21.22 10.84 13.47
CA ILE A 20 -20.72 11.85 14.40
C ILE A 20 -21.42 13.20 14.20
N ALA A 21 -21.75 13.58 12.96
CA ALA A 21 -22.54 14.77 12.68
C ALA A 21 -23.91 14.73 13.37
N ALA A 22 -24.62 13.60 13.29
CA ALA A 22 -25.89 13.41 13.99
C ALA A 22 -25.71 13.39 15.52
N CYS A 23 -24.65 12.76 16.06
CA CYS A 23 -24.34 12.83 17.49
C CYS A 23 -24.03 14.25 17.97
N ARG A 24 -23.42 15.09 17.12
CA ARG A 24 -23.17 16.51 17.40
C ARG A 24 -24.46 17.31 17.42
N GLU A 25 -25.38 17.06 16.50
CA GLU A 25 -26.72 17.68 16.50
C GLU A 25 -27.51 17.34 17.77
N LEU A 26 -27.30 16.14 18.33
CA LEU A 26 -27.86 15.71 19.61
C LEU A 26 -27.12 16.25 20.85
N GLY A 27 -26.04 17.03 20.70
CA GLY A 27 -25.25 17.56 21.81
C GLY A 27 -24.41 16.52 22.56
N LEU A 28 -24.18 15.35 21.95
CA LEU A 28 -23.40 14.25 22.54
C LEU A 28 -21.89 14.42 22.32
N THR A 29 -21.48 15.24 21.36
CA THR A 29 -20.07 15.54 21.08
C THR A 29 -19.92 16.92 20.47
N ALA A 30 -18.75 17.51 20.64
CA ALA A 30 -18.35 18.76 19.98
C ALA A 30 -17.35 18.53 18.82
N VAL A 31 -16.98 17.28 18.55
CA VAL A 31 -16.01 16.93 17.51
C VAL A 31 -16.59 17.25 16.13
N ASP A 32 -15.82 17.95 15.31
CA ASP A 32 -16.21 18.32 13.95
C ASP A 32 -15.84 17.23 12.93
N GLU A 33 -16.40 17.35 11.73
CA GLU A 33 -16.18 16.40 10.64
C GLU A 33 -14.70 16.32 10.23
N ALA A 34 -13.99 17.45 10.20
CA ALA A 34 -12.58 17.47 9.84
C ALA A 34 -11.73 16.65 10.83
N ALA A 35 -12.06 16.74 12.12
CA ALA A 35 -11.38 15.97 13.16
C ALA A 35 -11.66 14.48 13.07
N VAL A 36 -12.87 14.08 12.65
CA VAL A 36 -13.21 12.68 12.37
C VAL A 36 -12.43 12.14 11.18
N ARG A 37 -12.25 12.94 10.13
CA ARG A 37 -11.61 12.50 8.87
C ARG A 37 -10.09 12.47 8.94
N ARG A 38 -9.48 13.39 9.70
CA ARG A 38 -8.02 13.58 9.77
C ARG A 38 -7.23 12.27 9.94
N PRO A 39 -7.58 11.35 10.86
CA PRO A 39 -6.81 10.13 11.09
C PRO A 39 -6.84 9.15 9.91
N HIS A 40 -7.77 9.34 8.97
CA HIS A 40 -8.00 8.44 7.84
C HIS A 40 -7.50 9.01 6.51
N SER A 41 -6.97 10.24 6.50
CA SER A 41 -6.47 10.93 5.30
C SER A 41 -5.43 10.11 4.53
N ALA A 42 -4.47 9.50 5.21
CA ALA A 42 -3.46 8.64 4.59
C ALA A 42 -4.07 7.44 3.85
N VAL A 43 -5.16 6.87 4.39
CA VAL A 43 -5.88 5.75 3.76
C VAL A 43 -6.63 6.23 2.51
N ASP A 44 -7.25 7.41 2.56
CA ASP A 44 -7.94 8.01 1.42
C ASP A 44 -6.99 8.38 0.26
N GLU A 45 -5.80 8.85 0.62
CA GLU A 45 -4.74 9.21 -0.33
C GLU A 45 -4.07 7.97 -0.94
N PHE A 46 -3.93 6.90 -0.17
CA PHE A 46 -3.21 5.71 -0.58
C PHE A 46 -3.95 4.91 -1.67
N ARG A 47 -3.30 4.76 -2.82
CA ARG A 47 -3.88 4.10 -3.99
C ARG A 47 -3.52 2.61 -4.02
N MET A 48 -4.17 1.83 -3.16
CA MET A 48 -3.90 0.39 -3.06
C MET A 48 -3.98 -0.37 -4.40
N PRO A 49 -4.97 -0.14 -5.28
CA PRO A 49 -5.02 -0.82 -6.58
C PRO A 49 -3.82 -0.51 -7.49
N ALA A 50 -3.30 0.72 -7.44
CA ALA A 50 -2.10 1.09 -8.18
C ALA A 50 -0.88 0.40 -7.61
N PHE A 51 -0.73 0.37 -6.29
CA PHE A 51 0.38 -0.32 -5.62
C PHE A 51 0.41 -1.83 -5.93
N VAL A 52 -0.74 -2.50 -5.93
CA VAL A 52 -0.85 -3.92 -6.31
C VAL A 52 -0.50 -4.14 -7.77
N ALA A 53 -1.00 -3.28 -8.67
CA ALA A 53 -0.67 -3.36 -10.09
C ALA A 53 0.84 -3.18 -10.33
N ASP A 54 1.48 -2.29 -9.58
CA ASP A 54 2.92 -2.07 -9.65
C ASP A 54 3.70 -3.28 -9.16
N ALA A 55 3.29 -3.90 -8.04
CA ALA A 55 3.88 -5.14 -7.53
C ALA A 55 3.82 -6.27 -8.57
N GLN A 56 2.65 -6.45 -9.21
CA GLN A 56 2.46 -7.45 -10.27
C GLN A 56 3.36 -7.18 -11.49
N ARG A 57 3.42 -5.93 -11.96
CA ARG A 57 4.28 -5.56 -13.09
C ARG A 57 5.76 -5.84 -12.82
N LEU A 58 6.21 -5.61 -11.59
CA LEU A 58 7.59 -5.88 -11.18
C LEU A 58 7.88 -7.39 -11.13
N SER A 59 6.97 -8.20 -10.59
CA SER A 59 7.08 -9.66 -10.61
C SER A 59 7.12 -10.21 -12.03
N ASP A 60 6.22 -9.75 -12.91
CA ASP A 60 6.20 -10.15 -14.33
C ASP A 60 7.48 -9.77 -15.07
N LEU A 61 8.10 -8.63 -14.72
CA LEU A 61 9.38 -8.23 -15.28
C LEU A 61 10.51 -9.14 -14.81
N ALA A 62 10.53 -9.51 -13.52
CA ALA A 62 11.52 -10.43 -12.95
C ALA A 62 11.46 -11.80 -13.67
N ASP A 63 10.25 -12.32 -13.88
CA ASP A 63 10.03 -13.61 -14.55
C ASP A 63 10.39 -13.57 -16.04
N ARG A 64 10.16 -12.44 -16.72
CA ARG A 64 10.59 -12.26 -18.11
C ARG A 64 12.11 -12.21 -18.22
N LEU A 65 12.80 -11.52 -17.30
CA LEU A 65 14.25 -11.45 -17.28
C LEU A 65 14.88 -12.83 -17.03
N ALA A 66 14.35 -13.57 -16.06
CA ALA A 66 14.80 -14.94 -15.76
C ALA A 66 14.67 -15.89 -16.97
N ARG A 67 13.57 -15.79 -17.73
CA ARG A 67 13.38 -16.58 -18.97
C ARG A 67 14.33 -16.17 -20.09
N ALA A 68 14.62 -14.87 -20.22
CA ALA A 68 15.55 -14.36 -21.23
C ALA A 68 16.99 -14.82 -20.97
N GLU A 69 17.44 -14.87 -19.72
CA GLU A 69 18.75 -15.43 -19.34
C GLU A 69 18.87 -16.92 -19.72
N GLY A 70 17.81 -17.70 -19.47
CA GLY A 70 17.77 -19.11 -19.87
C GLY A 70 17.99 -19.31 -21.38
N ALA A 71 17.50 -18.37 -22.21
CA ALA A 71 17.75 -18.37 -23.65
C ALA A 71 19.15 -17.85 -24.03
N ALA A 72 19.66 -16.83 -23.31
CA ALA A 72 21.00 -16.26 -23.55
C ALA A 72 22.14 -17.22 -23.17
N GLY A 73 21.92 -18.13 -22.21
CA GLY A 73 22.85 -19.22 -21.90
C GLY A 73 23.17 -20.10 -23.11
N ALA A 74 22.22 -20.26 -24.06
CA ALA A 74 22.46 -20.98 -25.31
C ALA A 74 23.37 -20.20 -26.28
N THR A 75 23.40 -18.86 -26.18
CA THR A 75 24.24 -17.97 -27.00
C THR A 75 25.66 -17.79 -26.45
N ALA A 76 25.84 -17.93 -25.12
CA ALA A 76 27.18 -17.95 -24.53
C ALA A 76 28.01 -19.16 -25.02
N THR A 77 27.33 -20.29 -25.29
CA THR A 77 27.94 -21.51 -25.85
C THR A 77 28.55 -21.26 -27.23
N THR A 78 27.93 -20.44 -28.08
CA THR A 78 28.43 -20.14 -29.45
C THR A 78 29.59 -19.15 -29.48
N VAL A 79 29.70 -18.24 -28.49
CA VAL A 79 30.87 -17.35 -28.35
C VAL A 79 32.11 -18.11 -27.85
N GLY A 80 31.91 -19.17 -27.07
CA GLY A 80 33.00 -20.06 -26.62
C GLY A 80 33.73 -20.77 -27.77
N GLU A 81 33.10 -20.87 -28.95
CA GLU A 81 33.68 -21.45 -30.17
C GLU A 81 34.58 -20.46 -30.93
N TRP A 82 34.55 -19.17 -30.57
CA TRP A 82 35.34 -18.13 -31.24
C TRP A 82 36.75 -18.08 -30.68
N SER A 83 37.75 -18.11 -31.56
CA SER A 83 39.18 -18.09 -31.19
C SER A 83 39.86 -16.76 -31.54
N GLY A 84 41.07 -16.58 -31.03
CA GLY A 84 41.89 -15.39 -31.26
C GLY A 84 41.46 -14.17 -30.43
N ARG A 85 42.04 -13.00 -30.74
CA ARG A 85 41.81 -11.76 -29.97
C ARG A 85 40.35 -11.32 -29.95
N SER A 86 39.63 -11.48 -31.05
CA SER A 86 38.19 -11.17 -31.14
C SER A 86 37.33 -12.11 -30.28
N GLY A 87 37.65 -13.40 -30.23
CA GLY A 87 37.01 -14.36 -29.33
C GLY A 87 37.22 -14.02 -27.86
N HIS A 88 38.46 -13.67 -27.47
CA HIS A 88 38.76 -13.23 -26.10
C HIS A 88 38.06 -11.92 -25.70
N ALA A 89 37.96 -10.96 -26.61
CA ALA A 89 37.23 -9.72 -26.38
C ALA A 89 35.71 -9.98 -26.23
N ALA A 90 35.13 -10.76 -27.13
CA ALA A 90 33.71 -11.14 -27.07
C ALA A 90 33.38 -11.93 -25.80
N GLY A 91 34.21 -12.91 -25.44
CA GLY A 91 34.01 -13.72 -24.22
C GLY A 91 34.18 -12.92 -22.92
N SER A 92 35.01 -11.87 -22.92
CA SER A 92 35.12 -10.95 -21.77
C SER A 92 33.90 -10.03 -21.67
N ALA A 93 33.44 -9.47 -22.78
CA ALA A 93 32.23 -8.65 -22.83
C ALA A 93 30.99 -9.43 -22.37
N VAL A 94 30.82 -10.67 -22.86
CA VAL A 94 29.71 -11.55 -22.45
C VAL A 94 29.75 -11.83 -20.95
N ARG A 95 30.93 -12.06 -20.35
CA ARG A 95 31.04 -12.30 -18.89
C ARG A 95 30.67 -11.08 -18.05
N VAL A 96 31.10 -9.88 -18.44
CA VAL A 96 30.74 -8.64 -17.75
C VAL A 96 29.24 -8.41 -17.82
N VAL A 97 28.67 -8.45 -19.04
CA VAL A 97 27.22 -8.25 -19.25
C VAL A 97 26.42 -9.32 -18.51
N ALA A 98 26.86 -10.58 -18.49
CA ALA A 98 26.19 -11.63 -17.73
C ALA A 98 26.21 -11.37 -16.21
N GLY A 99 27.30 -10.80 -15.69
CA GLY A 99 27.40 -10.38 -14.29
C GLY A 99 26.42 -9.26 -13.95
N ASP A 100 26.39 -8.20 -14.77
CA ASP A 100 25.48 -7.06 -14.59
C ASP A 100 24.01 -7.47 -14.69
N VAL A 101 23.69 -8.35 -15.64
CA VAL A 101 22.33 -8.87 -15.82
C VAL A 101 21.93 -9.74 -14.65
N ALA A 102 22.84 -10.58 -14.12
CA ALA A 102 22.56 -11.39 -12.93
C ALA A 102 22.35 -10.52 -11.67
N ASP A 103 23.11 -9.44 -11.50
CA ASP A 103 22.89 -8.47 -10.42
C ASP A 103 21.53 -7.77 -10.55
N LEU A 104 21.24 -7.23 -11.74
CA LEU A 104 19.96 -6.59 -12.02
C LEU A 104 18.78 -7.54 -11.75
N ARG A 105 18.90 -8.82 -12.14
CA ARG A 105 17.89 -9.84 -11.86
C ARG A 105 17.73 -10.06 -10.37
N SER A 106 18.82 -10.24 -9.64
CA SER A 106 18.79 -10.42 -8.20
C SER A 106 18.03 -9.27 -7.52
N ARG A 107 18.37 -8.03 -7.87
CA ARG A 107 17.74 -6.81 -7.34
C ARG A 107 16.27 -6.72 -7.71
N LEU A 108 15.93 -6.96 -8.97
CA LEU A 108 14.56 -6.92 -9.45
C LEU A 108 13.69 -8.00 -8.77
N THR A 109 14.21 -9.23 -8.64
CA THR A 109 13.51 -10.32 -7.95
C THR A 109 13.29 -9.99 -6.47
N GLN A 110 14.31 -9.48 -5.78
CA GLN A 110 14.20 -9.09 -4.36
C GLN A 110 13.22 -7.93 -4.18
N GLY A 111 13.36 -6.86 -4.97
CA GLY A 111 12.48 -5.69 -4.91
C GLY A 111 11.02 -6.05 -5.23
N ALA A 112 10.80 -6.88 -6.24
CA ALA A 112 9.47 -7.39 -6.57
C ALA A 112 8.87 -8.24 -5.44
N ALA A 113 9.66 -9.14 -4.84
CA ALA A 113 9.20 -9.97 -3.72
C ALA A 113 8.80 -9.14 -2.49
N VAL A 114 9.60 -8.13 -2.14
CA VAL A 114 9.28 -7.21 -1.04
C VAL A 114 8.03 -6.39 -1.35
N THR A 115 7.91 -5.86 -2.58
CA THR A 115 6.74 -5.06 -2.98
C THR A 115 5.45 -5.90 -2.94
N THR A 116 5.51 -7.15 -3.41
CA THR A 116 4.37 -8.10 -3.35
C THR A 116 4.03 -8.47 -1.91
N HIS A 117 5.02 -8.67 -1.04
CA HIS A 117 4.78 -8.92 0.38
C HIS A 117 4.10 -7.74 1.06
N ALA A 118 4.62 -6.53 0.85
CA ALA A 118 4.04 -5.29 1.34
C ALA A 118 2.59 -5.13 0.86
N ALA A 119 2.31 -5.45 -0.39
CA ALA A 119 0.96 -5.36 -0.94
C ALA A 119 0.00 -6.26 -0.16
N ARG A 120 0.34 -7.54 0.05
CA ARG A 120 -0.48 -8.47 0.82
C ARG A 120 -0.75 -7.98 2.25
N VAL A 121 0.28 -7.47 2.94
CA VAL A 121 0.14 -6.93 4.30
C VAL A 121 -0.82 -5.74 4.31
N LEU A 122 -0.67 -4.81 3.35
CA LEU A 122 -1.52 -3.64 3.26
C LEU A 122 -2.97 -3.98 2.90
N GLU A 123 -3.24 -5.01 2.08
CA GLU A 123 -4.60 -5.49 1.84
C GLU A 123 -5.26 -5.95 3.15
N GLU A 124 -4.54 -6.73 3.96
CA GLU A 124 -5.04 -7.21 5.26
C GLU A 124 -5.29 -6.06 6.24
N VAL A 125 -4.38 -5.07 6.30
CA VAL A 125 -4.51 -3.89 7.18
C VAL A 125 -5.70 -3.03 6.75
N LEU A 126 -5.82 -2.73 5.46
CA LEU A 126 -6.91 -1.90 4.94
C LEU A 126 -8.27 -2.58 5.08
N ALA A 127 -8.33 -3.91 4.92
CA ALA A 127 -9.55 -4.68 5.19
C ALA A 127 -9.96 -4.59 6.68
N ARG A 128 -9.01 -4.68 7.61
CA ARG A 128 -9.29 -4.52 9.05
C ARG A 128 -9.74 -3.10 9.38
N HIS A 129 -9.07 -2.09 8.83
CA HIS A 129 -9.46 -0.68 8.97
C HIS A 129 -10.89 -0.45 8.47
N ALA A 130 -11.24 -0.96 7.28
CA ALA A 130 -12.59 -0.87 6.74
C ALA A 130 -13.63 -1.53 7.66
N ALA A 131 -13.33 -2.69 8.25
CA ALA A 131 -14.22 -3.35 9.21
C ALA A 131 -14.41 -2.56 10.52
N VAL A 132 -13.37 -1.85 10.98
CA VAL A 132 -13.49 -0.92 12.10
C VAL A 132 -14.43 0.23 11.73
N LEU A 133 -14.21 0.86 10.58
CA LEU A 133 -15.08 1.94 10.10
C LEU A 133 -16.52 1.50 9.94
N GLU A 134 -16.77 0.31 9.39
CA GLU A 134 -18.10 -0.27 9.33
C GLU A 134 -18.74 -0.40 10.72
N THR A 135 -17.95 -0.83 11.72
CA THR A 135 -18.42 -1.01 13.10
C THR A 135 -18.78 0.32 13.75
N VAL A 136 -17.93 1.34 13.67
CA VAL A 136 -18.19 2.65 14.28
C VAL A 136 -19.25 3.47 13.53
N SER A 137 -19.45 3.19 12.23
CA SER A 137 -20.47 3.82 11.39
C SER A 137 -21.87 3.25 11.57
N ARG A 138 -22.07 2.25 12.43
CA ARG A 138 -23.41 1.70 12.71
C ARG A 138 -24.31 2.79 13.29
N ARG A 139 -25.48 3.02 12.67
CA ARG A 139 -26.49 4.00 13.08
C ARG A 139 -27.30 3.59 14.32
N ARG A 140 -26.63 3.02 15.30
CA ARG A 140 -27.19 2.67 16.62
C ARG A 140 -26.33 3.27 17.70
N LEU A 141 -26.90 3.66 18.83
CA LEU A 141 -26.19 4.19 20.00
C LEU A 141 -26.93 3.72 21.26
N GLY A 142 -26.23 3.21 22.27
CA GLY A 142 -26.86 2.66 23.48
C GLY A 142 -27.83 1.50 23.19
N GLY A 143 -27.61 0.77 22.09
CA GLY A 143 -28.52 -0.29 21.63
C GLY A 143 -29.80 0.19 20.93
N VAL A 144 -30.04 1.49 20.78
CA VAL A 144 -31.18 2.05 20.04
C VAL A 144 -30.75 2.64 18.70
N ASP A 145 -31.66 2.75 17.73
CA ASP A 145 -31.36 3.44 16.48
C ASP A 145 -31.13 4.94 16.73
N LEU A 146 -30.21 5.55 15.99
CA LEU A 146 -29.80 6.93 16.22
C LEU A 146 -30.97 7.92 16.16
N ASP A 147 -31.93 7.68 15.26
CA ASP A 147 -33.12 8.52 15.09
C ASP A 147 -34.13 8.36 16.26
N ALA A 148 -34.01 7.28 17.04
CA ALA A 148 -34.85 6.99 18.21
C ALA A 148 -34.20 7.45 19.53
N VAL A 149 -32.94 7.90 19.51
CA VAL A 149 -32.21 8.35 20.71
C VAL A 149 -32.94 9.45 21.49
N PRO A 150 -33.52 10.50 20.86
CA PRO A 150 -34.26 11.52 21.61
C PRO A 150 -35.44 10.94 22.41
N ALA A 151 -36.18 10.00 21.82
CA ALA A 151 -37.30 9.34 22.49
C ALA A 151 -36.81 8.44 23.64
N ALA A 152 -35.71 7.72 23.43
CA ALA A 152 -35.11 6.85 24.44
C ALA A 152 -34.58 7.63 25.66
N LEU A 153 -33.98 8.81 25.43
CA LEU A 153 -33.55 9.73 26.49
C LEU A 153 -34.75 10.26 27.29
N ASN A 154 -35.81 10.71 26.60
CA ASN A 154 -37.02 11.19 27.26
C ASN A 154 -37.74 10.10 28.08
N ALA A 155 -37.66 8.85 27.63
CA ALA A 155 -38.20 7.69 28.34
C ALA A 155 -37.30 7.17 29.48
N GLY A 156 -36.08 7.69 29.61
CA GLY A 156 -35.09 7.20 30.58
C GLY A 156 -34.54 5.79 30.28
N ALA A 157 -34.69 5.31 29.04
CA ALA A 157 -34.22 3.99 28.61
C ALA A 157 -32.70 3.94 28.40
N VAL A 158 -32.09 5.09 28.16
CA VAL A 158 -30.64 5.32 28.06
C VAL A 158 -30.31 6.63 28.76
N THR A 159 -29.07 6.76 29.25
CA THR A 159 -28.60 8.01 29.85
C THR A 159 -27.67 8.78 28.91
N GLU A 160 -27.69 10.11 29.00
CA GLU A 160 -26.80 10.97 28.23
C GLU A 160 -25.31 10.65 28.48
N GLY A 161 -24.96 10.30 29.72
CA GLY A 161 -23.59 9.90 30.08
C GLY A 161 -23.12 8.62 29.37
N GLU A 162 -23.98 7.60 29.28
CA GLU A 162 -23.68 6.37 28.54
C GLU A 162 -23.51 6.63 27.04
N LEU A 163 -24.41 7.43 26.45
CA LEU A 163 -24.32 7.76 25.04
C LEU A 163 -23.05 8.55 24.71
N ARG A 164 -22.68 9.52 25.55
CA ARG A 164 -21.41 10.27 25.42
C ARG A 164 -20.20 9.34 25.53
N ALA A 165 -20.20 8.42 26.49
CA ALA A 165 -19.12 7.47 26.67
C ALA A 165 -18.96 6.55 25.44
N GLU A 166 -20.08 6.07 24.88
CA GLU A 166 -20.04 5.26 23.65
C GLU A 166 -19.54 6.06 22.44
N VAL A 167 -20.01 7.30 22.26
CA VAL A 167 -19.52 8.17 21.18
C VAL A 167 -18.01 8.41 21.32
N HIS A 168 -17.52 8.65 22.53
CA HIS A 168 -16.08 8.83 22.78
C HIS A 168 -15.30 7.55 22.46
N ALA A 169 -15.78 6.39 22.90
CA ALA A 169 -15.14 5.11 22.59
C ALA A 169 -15.07 4.82 21.09
N ARG A 170 -16.10 5.22 20.31
CA ARG A 170 -16.07 5.10 18.84
C ARG A 170 -15.06 6.04 18.20
N LEU A 171 -14.97 7.28 18.70
CA LEU A 171 -13.97 8.26 18.23
C LEU A 171 -12.55 7.75 18.49
N ASP A 172 -12.28 7.27 19.70
CA ASP A 172 -10.96 6.74 20.08
C ASP A 172 -10.59 5.50 19.26
N TYR A 173 -11.56 4.60 19.04
CA TYR A 173 -11.32 3.39 18.26
C TYR A 173 -11.06 3.69 16.78
N ALA A 174 -11.83 4.62 16.20
CA ALA A 174 -11.63 5.07 14.83
C ALA A 174 -10.29 5.80 14.67
N ASP A 175 -9.95 6.72 15.58
CA ASP A 175 -8.68 7.44 15.58
C ASP A 175 -7.49 6.48 15.63
N SER A 176 -7.52 5.53 16.56
CA SER A 176 -6.50 4.49 16.70
C SER A 176 -6.37 3.62 15.44
N ALA A 177 -7.49 3.23 14.83
CA ALA A 177 -7.47 2.44 13.60
C ALA A 177 -6.92 3.24 12.40
N GLY A 178 -7.23 4.53 12.31
CA GLY A 178 -6.67 5.43 11.31
C GLY A 178 -5.16 5.58 11.44
N ALA A 179 -4.68 5.86 12.66
CA ALA A 179 -3.26 5.97 12.96
C ALA A 179 -2.49 4.67 12.65
N LEU A 180 -3.01 3.51 13.09
CA LEU A 180 -2.39 2.21 12.81
C LEU A 180 -2.32 1.90 11.31
N ALA A 181 -3.37 2.23 10.55
CA ALA A 181 -3.36 2.04 9.10
C ALA A 181 -2.35 2.97 8.41
N ALA A 182 -2.28 4.23 8.82
CA ALA A 182 -1.31 5.20 8.30
C ALA A 182 0.15 4.76 8.58
N ASP A 183 0.43 4.31 9.80
CA ASP A 183 1.75 3.81 10.19
C ASP A 183 2.14 2.56 9.40
N ALA A 184 1.19 1.64 9.17
CA ALA A 184 1.42 0.46 8.35
C ALA A 184 1.73 0.80 6.89
N ILE A 185 1.02 1.78 6.30
CA ILE A 185 1.31 2.29 4.96
C ILE A 185 2.73 2.86 4.91
N ALA A 186 3.08 3.74 5.86
CA ALA A 186 4.40 4.35 5.91
C ALA A 186 5.53 3.33 6.06
N ALA A 187 5.36 2.34 6.96
CA ALA A 187 6.33 1.27 7.19
C ALA A 187 6.52 0.39 5.94
N ALA A 188 5.43 -0.03 5.31
CA ALA A 188 5.48 -0.85 4.09
C ALA A 188 6.17 -0.12 2.93
N LEU A 189 5.89 1.18 2.75
CA LEU A 189 6.57 1.99 1.74
C LEU A 189 8.06 2.19 2.05
N ALA A 190 8.43 2.34 3.32
CA ALA A 190 9.82 2.43 3.74
C ALA A 190 10.58 1.11 3.50
N GLU A 191 9.96 -0.05 3.75
CA GLU A 191 10.54 -1.35 3.45
C GLU A 191 10.77 -1.55 1.95
N VAL A 192 9.79 -1.18 1.12
CA VAL A 192 9.95 -1.20 -0.35
C VAL A 192 11.07 -0.26 -0.78
N ALA A 193 11.09 0.98 -0.30
CA ALA A 193 12.15 1.93 -0.64
C ALA A 193 13.55 1.43 -0.22
N SER A 194 13.66 0.81 0.96
CA SER A 194 14.89 0.17 1.43
C SER A 194 15.34 -0.94 0.48
N ALA A 195 14.44 -1.85 0.10
CA ALA A 195 14.75 -2.93 -0.83
C ALA A 195 15.26 -2.43 -2.20
N TRP A 196 14.80 -1.27 -2.67
CA TRP A 196 15.24 -0.67 -3.92
C TRP A 196 16.52 0.18 -3.81
N THR A 197 16.90 0.61 -2.60
CA THR A 197 18.06 1.49 -2.36
C THR A 197 19.30 0.78 -1.81
N THR A 198 19.16 -0.45 -1.31
CA THR A 198 20.23 -1.20 -0.61
C THR A 198 21.47 -1.52 -1.48
N ASP A 199 21.51 -1.15 -2.78
CA ASP A 199 22.71 -1.35 -3.59
C ASP A 199 22.98 -0.24 -4.63
N THR A 200 23.54 0.87 -4.14
CA THR A 200 24.22 1.88 -4.98
C THR A 200 25.74 1.63 -5.06
N GLY A 201 26.18 0.40 -4.77
CA GLY A 201 27.60 0.01 -4.77
C GLY A 201 28.25 -0.10 -6.15
N SER A 202 27.51 0.03 -7.25
CA SER A 202 28.08 0.03 -8.61
C SER A 202 28.03 1.42 -9.25
N ALA A 203 28.86 2.31 -8.71
CA ALA A 203 29.36 3.49 -9.43
C ALA A 203 30.71 3.18 -10.15
N GLY A 204 31.11 1.91 -10.23
CA GLY A 204 32.38 1.48 -10.79
C GLY A 204 32.18 0.64 -12.06
N GLU A 205 32.99 0.91 -13.08
CA GLU A 205 33.17 0.08 -14.29
C GLU A 205 32.25 0.29 -15.51
N LEU A 206 31.78 1.51 -15.75
CA LEU A 206 31.73 2.03 -17.14
C LEU A 206 33.12 2.53 -17.62
N VAL A 207 34.19 1.98 -17.04
CA VAL A 207 35.61 2.27 -17.36
C VAL A 207 36.15 1.37 -18.47
N LEU A 208 35.41 0.34 -18.91
CA LEU A 208 35.81 -0.48 -20.06
C LEU A 208 35.42 0.13 -21.43
N ALA A 209 35.26 1.45 -21.47
CA ALA A 209 35.43 2.25 -22.68
C ALA A 209 36.93 2.56 -22.97
N ASP A 210 37.87 1.85 -22.35
CA ASP A 210 39.27 1.84 -22.75
C ASP A 210 39.45 0.94 -24.00
N LEU A 211 38.83 1.39 -25.09
CA LEU A 211 39.32 1.16 -26.44
C LEU A 211 40.52 2.10 -26.66
N ARG A 212 41.71 1.62 -26.31
CA ARG A 212 42.98 2.03 -26.93
C ARG A 212 43.86 0.82 -27.20
#